data_AF-A0A0A7MAU3-F1
#
_entry.id   AF-A0A0A7MAU3-F1
#
_cell.length_a   1.000
_cell.length_b   1.000
_cell.length_c   1.000
_cell.angle_alpha   90.00
_cell.angle_beta   90.00
_cell.angle_gamma   90.00
#
_symmetry.space_group_name_H-M   'P 1'
#
loop_
_entity.id
_entity.type
_entity.pdbx_description
1 polymer ?
#
loop_
_entity_poly.entity_id
_entity_poly.type
_entity_poly.pdbx_seq_one_letter_code
_entity_poly.pdbx_strand_id
1 'polypeptide(L)'
;CPDKNFCNGIQNVPNCPLKDFTGTKGDWASSNVRNFLTVNKGVLVPPRRKQMCFRININNFPKLKKTEGKFENFIYSSAGSEAKQLIKLYGNNTEKALQAMKYGFADIGNIVQGNDMIDTPTSNKTKTYLEEVLGKQYKNVNDPKDAKTWWIQNKHRVWDAMMCGYQYEKKDNKCTGYGNIYDIPQYLRWFR
;
A
#
# COMPACT_ATOMS: atom_id res chain seq x y z
N CYS A 1 9.76 -17.06 0.77
CA CYS A 1 10.01 -15.68 1.25
C CYS A 1 10.86 -14.96 0.23
N PRO A 2 10.85 -13.62 0.21
CA PRO A 2 11.72 -12.82 -0.65
C PRO A 2 13.21 -13.04 -0.32
N ASP A 3 14.06 -12.75 -1.29
CA ASP A 3 15.50 -12.80 -1.12
C ASP A 3 16.01 -11.69 -0.15
N LYS A 4 17.09 -11.98 0.57
CA LYS A 4 17.69 -11.04 1.53
C LYS A 4 18.16 -9.75 0.86
N ASN A 5 18.72 -9.82 -0.35
CA ASN A 5 19.20 -8.62 -1.05
C ASN A 5 18.03 -7.72 -1.43
N PHE A 6 16.90 -8.30 -1.85
CA PHE A 6 15.67 -7.53 -2.07
C PHE A 6 15.20 -6.86 -0.77
N CYS A 7 15.14 -7.61 0.35
CA CYS A 7 14.74 -7.05 1.64
C CYS A 7 15.69 -5.96 2.15
N ASN A 8 16.99 -6.05 1.89
CA ASN A 8 17.96 -5.00 2.24
C ASN A 8 17.70 -3.69 1.49
N GLY A 9 17.06 -3.75 0.32
CA GLY A 9 16.63 -2.57 -0.45
C GLY A 9 15.35 -1.91 0.08
N ILE A 10 14.59 -2.59 0.95
CA ILE A 10 13.34 -2.08 1.53
C ILE A 10 13.65 -1.23 2.76
N GLN A 11 13.46 0.08 2.63
CA GLN A 11 13.77 1.04 3.69
C GLN A 11 12.52 1.39 4.51
N ASN A 12 12.72 1.87 5.75
CA ASN A 12 11.61 2.46 6.49
C ASN A 12 11.25 3.81 5.86
N VAL A 13 9.97 4.04 5.56
CA VAL A 13 9.54 5.34 5.03
C VAL A 13 9.39 6.36 6.15
N PRO A 14 9.88 7.60 5.98
CA PRO A 14 9.62 8.68 6.93
C PRO A 14 8.10 8.96 6.98
N ASN A 15 7.58 9.21 8.18
CA ASN A 15 6.17 9.55 8.44
C ASN A 15 5.15 8.40 8.26
N CYS A 16 5.59 7.14 8.35
CA CYS A 16 4.69 6.00 8.55
C CYS A 16 4.03 6.12 9.94
N PRO A 17 2.70 6.34 10.03
CA PRO A 17 2.03 6.51 11.32
C PRO A 17 2.09 5.22 12.15
N LEU A 18 2.23 5.38 13.46
CA LEU A 18 1.96 4.29 14.41
C LEU A 18 0.49 3.90 14.29
N LYS A 19 0.21 2.60 14.45
CA LYS A 19 -1.16 2.09 14.46
C LYS A 19 -1.74 2.23 15.85
N ASP A 20 -2.90 2.85 15.93
CA ASP A 20 -3.66 2.99 17.16
C ASP A 20 -5.13 2.80 16.85
N PHE A 21 -5.66 1.61 17.17
CA PHE A 21 -7.07 1.27 16.94
C PHE A 21 -7.89 1.38 18.24
N THR A 22 -7.45 2.22 19.18
CA THR A 22 -8.20 2.51 20.41
C THR A 22 -9.05 3.78 20.26
N GLY A 23 -10.18 3.82 20.96
CA GLY A 23 -11.12 4.94 20.92
C GLY A 23 -11.50 5.38 19.51
N THR A 24 -11.65 6.69 19.30
CA THR A 24 -12.09 7.27 18.02
C THR A 24 -11.12 7.05 16.85
N LYS A 25 -9.85 6.75 17.13
CA LYS A 25 -8.87 6.40 16.08
C LYS A 25 -9.15 5.01 15.49
N GLY A 26 -9.69 4.12 16.31
CA GLY A 26 -10.16 2.78 15.97
C GLY A 26 -11.56 2.70 15.37
N ASP A 27 -12.27 3.83 15.24
CA ASP A 27 -13.61 3.82 14.67
C ASP A 27 -13.59 3.79 13.14
N TRP A 28 -14.60 3.14 12.57
CA TRP A 28 -14.90 3.25 11.15
C TRP A 28 -15.39 4.67 10.84
N ALA A 29 -14.96 5.25 9.72
CA ALA A 29 -15.34 6.63 9.39
C ALA A 29 -15.82 6.75 7.95
N SER A 30 -16.86 7.55 7.71
CA SER A 30 -17.32 7.94 6.38
C SER A 30 -16.58 9.17 5.82
N SER A 31 -15.75 9.83 6.63
CA SER A 31 -15.05 11.03 6.23
C SER A 31 -14.08 10.77 5.09
N ASN A 32 -14.03 11.71 4.14
CA ASN A 32 -13.18 11.65 2.95
C ASN A 32 -13.46 10.46 2.03
N VAL A 33 -14.63 9.82 2.10
CA VAL A 33 -15.04 8.87 1.04
C VAL A 33 -15.47 9.69 -0.18
N ARG A 34 -14.83 9.45 -1.33
CA ARG A 34 -15.21 10.10 -2.60
C ARG A 34 -16.66 9.80 -2.92
N ASN A 35 -17.43 10.79 -3.36
CA ASN A 35 -18.83 10.59 -3.77
C ASN A 35 -19.68 9.86 -2.70
N PHE A 36 -19.43 10.13 -1.42
CA PHE A 36 -20.12 9.49 -0.30
C PHE A 36 -21.65 9.68 -0.33
N LEU A 37 -22.16 10.78 -0.89
CA LEU A 37 -23.60 11.01 -0.98
C LEU A 37 -24.27 10.30 -2.17
N THR A 38 -23.49 9.71 -3.08
CA THR A 38 -24.00 9.08 -4.30
C THR A 38 -23.53 7.62 -4.41
N VAL A 39 -22.56 7.32 -5.27
CA VAL A 39 -22.14 5.95 -5.62
C VAL A 39 -21.49 5.20 -4.45
N ASN A 40 -20.91 5.91 -3.48
CA ASN A 40 -20.26 5.31 -2.31
C ASN A 40 -21.06 5.52 -1.02
N LYS A 41 -22.38 5.70 -1.12
CA LYS A 41 -23.26 5.85 0.04
C LYS A 41 -23.19 4.62 0.95
N GLY A 42 -22.94 4.87 2.24
CA GLY A 42 -22.83 3.83 3.26
C GLY A 42 -21.43 3.20 3.38
N VAL A 43 -20.48 3.54 2.51
CA VAL A 43 -19.10 3.07 2.64
C VAL A 43 -18.46 3.68 3.89
N LEU A 44 -17.89 2.82 4.73
CA LEU A 44 -17.07 3.23 5.86
C LEU A 44 -15.63 2.81 5.64
N VAL A 45 -14.70 3.70 5.99
CA VAL A 45 -13.26 3.50 5.88
C VAL A 45 -12.75 2.78 7.13
N PRO A 46 -12.03 1.65 6.98
CA PRO A 46 -11.44 0.96 8.12
C PRO A 46 -10.32 1.79 8.76
N PRO A 47 -10.15 1.72 10.09
CA PRO A 47 -9.03 2.34 10.82
C PRO A 47 -7.66 2.05 10.21
N ARG A 48 -7.46 0.80 9.78
CA ARG A 48 -6.26 0.35 9.07
C ARG A 48 -5.96 1.19 7.84
N ARG A 49 -6.96 1.47 6.99
CA ARG A 49 -6.78 2.27 5.78
C ARG A 49 -6.56 3.75 6.10
N LYS A 50 -7.26 4.30 7.11
CA LYS A 50 -7.04 5.69 7.58
C LYS A 50 -5.59 5.91 8.03
N GLN A 51 -5.00 4.90 8.66
CA GLN A 51 -3.66 4.95 9.23
C GLN A 51 -2.62 4.25 8.35
N MET A 52 -2.84 4.07 7.05
CA MET A 52 -1.91 3.38 6.15
C MET A 52 -0.58 4.14 5.97
N CYS A 53 0.53 3.40 5.97
CA CYS A 53 1.89 3.89 5.73
C CYS A 53 2.22 4.12 4.25
N PHE A 54 1.33 4.85 3.58
CA PHE A 54 1.53 5.27 2.20
C PHE A 54 1.07 6.72 2.06
N ARG A 55 2.04 7.64 2.12
CA ARG A 55 1.78 9.09 2.07
C ARG A 55 2.76 9.74 1.11
N ILE A 56 2.27 10.14 -0.06
CA ILE A 56 3.08 10.90 -0.99
C ILE A 56 3.07 12.36 -0.56
N ASN A 57 4.25 12.88 -0.26
CA ASN A 57 4.45 14.33 -0.14
C ASN A 57 4.73 14.89 -1.54
N ILE A 58 3.86 15.80 -2.00
CA ILE A 58 3.97 16.46 -3.31
C ILE A 58 5.35 17.12 -3.49
N ASN A 59 5.90 17.71 -2.43
CA ASN A 59 7.22 18.36 -2.46
C ASN A 59 8.37 17.36 -2.62
N ASN A 60 8.17 16.10 -2.26
CA ASN A 60 9.17 15.04 -2.41
C ASN A 60 9.09 14.36 -3.78
N PHE A 61 7.96 14.41 -4.47
CA PHE A 61 7.80 13.76 -5.77
C PHE A 61 8.84 14.19 -6.82
N PRO A 62 9.20 15.49 -6.96
CA PRO A 62 10.30 15.90 -7.84
C PRO A 62 11.64 15.22 -7.55
N LYS A 63 11.91 14.83 -6.29
CA LYS A 63 13.12 14.08 -5.92
C LYS A 63 12.99 12.59 -6.24
N LEU A 64 11.79 12.02 -6.13
CA LEU A 64 11.50 10.62 -6.45
C LEU A 64 11.56 10.35 -7.96
N LYS A 65 11.07 11.28 -8.80
CA LYS A 65 11.07 11.12 -10.26
C LYS A 65 12.44 11.34 -10.94
N LYS A 66 13.43 11.86 -10.21
CA LYS A 66 14.75 12.20 -10.76
C LYS A 66 15.62 10.97 -11.02
N THR A 67 15.47 9.94 -10.19
CA THR A 67 16.29 8.73 -10.24
C THR A 67 15.41 7.55 -10.63
N GLU A 68 15.91 6.71 -11.53
CA GLU A 68 15.21 5.50 -11.94
C GLU A 68 14.92 4.56 -10.77
N GLY A 69 13.73 3.97 -10.74
CA GLY A 69 13.33 3.00 -9.71
C GLY A 69 13.05 3.59 -8.32
N LYS A 70 13.30 4.89 -8.10
CA LYS A 70 13.19 5.50 -6.76
C LYS A 70 11.75 5.69 -6.30
N PHE A 71 10.82 5.94 -7.22
CA PHE A 71 9.40 6.07 -6.88
C PHE A 71 8.78 4.70 -6.59
N GLU A 72 9.19 3.68 -7.33
CA GLU A 72 8.82 2.28 -7.14
C GLU A 72 9.36 1.76 -5.81
N ASN A 73 10.64 2.02 -5.51
CA ASN A 73 11.22 1.70 -4.21
C ASN A 73 10.54 2.42 -3.04
N PHE A 74 10.02 3.63 -3.27
CA PHE A 74 9.17 4.31 -2.28
C PHE A 74 7.86 3.55 -2.04
N ILE A 75 7.18 3.08 -3.10
CA ILE A 75 5.97 2.24 -2.97
C ILE A 75 6.29 0.95 -2.21
N TYR A 76 7.37 0.26 -2.57
CA TYR A 76 7.79 -0.98 -1.89
C TYR A 76 8.13 -0.74 -0.42
N SER A 77 8.91 0.30 -0.13
CA SER A 77 9.28 0.71 1.23
C SER A 77 8.05 1.08 2.08
N SER A 78 7.06 1.75 1.48
CA SER A 78 5.77 2.03 2.11
C SER A 78 5.02 0.74 2.46
N ALA A 79 4.97 -0.23 1.54
CA ALA A 79 4.34 -1.53 1.78
C ALA A 79 5.04 -2.33 2.90
N GLY A 80 6.37 -2.39 2.88
CA GLY A 80 7.15 -3.04 3.95
C GLY A 80 6.97 -2.37 5.31
N SER A 81 6.94 -1.04 5.34
CA SER A 81 6.69 -0.28 6.57
C SER A 81 5.26 -0.50 7.09
N GLU A 82 4.27 -0.56 6.21
CA GLU A 82 2.88 -0.90 6.57
C GLU A 82 2.81 -2.27 7.25
N ALA A 83 3.42 -3.29 6.64
CA ALA A 83 3.46 -4.63 7.20
C ALA A 83 4.09 -4.65 8.59
N LYS A 84 5.25 -4.02 8.75
CA LYS A 84 5.94 -3.90 10.04
C LYS A 84 5.04 -3.29 11.12
N GLN A 85 4.34 -2.19 10.80
CA GLN A 85 3.43 -1.56 11.75
C GLN A 85 2.20 -2.40 12.09
N LEU A 86 1.65 -3.15 11.13
CA LEU A 86 0.56 -4.08 11.39
C LEU A 86 0.99 -5.23 12.29
N ILE A 87 2.21 -5.76 12.11
CA ILE A 87 2.75 -6.78 13.00
C ILE A 87 2.91 -6.25 14.42
N LYS A 88 3.45 -5.02 14.57
CA LYS A 88 3.55 -4.37 15.90
C LYS A 88 2.20 -4.24 16.59
N LEU A 89 1.18 -3.81 15.84
CA LEU A 89 -0.17 -3.61 16.37
C LEU A 89 -0.79 -4.92 16.88
N TYR A 90 -0.74 -5.97 16.07
CA TYR A 90 -1.41 -7.24 16.40
C TYR A 90 -0.55 -8.15 17.29
N GLY A 91 0.69 -7.78 17.56
CA GLY A 91 1.60 -8.47 18.48
C GLY A 91 1.70 -9.95 18.15
N ASN A 92 1.28 -10.81 19.09
CA ASN A 92 1.35 -12.26 18.92
C ASN A 92 0.25 -12.85 18.02
N ASN A 93 -0.79 -12.09 17.67
CA ASN A 93 -1.85 -12.58 16.79
C ASN A 93 -1.43 -12.50 15.31
N THR A 94 -0.59 -13.44 14.89
CA THR A 94 -0.02 -13.52 13.54
C THR A 94 -1.10 -13.63 12.46
N GLU A 95 -2.19 -14.37 12.70
CA GLU A 95 -3.28 -14.53 11.73
C GLU A 95 -3.97 -13.19 11.43
N LYS A 96 -4.39 -12.45 12.46
CA LYS A 96 -4.97 -11.12 12.29
C LYS A 96 -4.01 -10.16 11.59
N ALA A 97 -2.72 -10.25 11.93
CA ALA A 97 -1.70 -9.41 11.33
C ALA A 97 -1.53 -9.70 9.81
N LEU A 98 -1.45 -10.98 9.43
CA LEU A 98 -1.36 -11.40 8.03
C LEU A 98 -2.63 -11.03 7.25
N GLN A 99 -3.81 -11.17 7.86
CA GLN A 99 -5.06 -10.76 7.22
C GLN A 99 -5.12 -9.24 7.02
N ALA A 100 -4.69 -8.45 8.02
CA ALA A 100 -4.58 -7.00 7.89
C ALA A 100 -3.57 -6.60 6.82
N MET A 101 -2.46 -7.33 6.67
CA MET A 101 -1.49 -7.12 5.60
C MET A 101 -2.10 -7.40 4.22
N LYS A 102 -2.88 -8.46 4.05
CA LYS A 102 -3.60 -8.75 2.80
C LYS A 102 -4.55 -7.62 2.41
N TYR A 103 -5.28 -7.06 3.37
CA TYR A 103 -6.11 -5.88 3.14
C TYR A 103 -5.29 -4.64 2.80
N GLY A 104 -4.16 -4.42 3.49
CA GLY A 104 -3.22 -3.34 3.19
C GLY A 104 -2.64 -3.43 1.78
N PHE A 105 -2.23 -4.63 1.36
CA PHE A 105 -1.76 -4.91 0.01
C PHE A 105 -2.78 -4.52 -1.05
N ALA A 106 -4.03 -4.96 -0.89
CA ALA A 106 -5.10 -4.69 -1.85
C ALA A 106 -5.42 -3.18 -1.93
N ASP A 107 -5.43 -2.48 -0.78
CA ASP A 107 -5.61 -1.03 -0.74
C ASP A 107 -4.46 -0.26 -1.40
N ILE A 108 -3.20 -0.67 -1.21
CA ILE A 108 -2.06 -0.10 -1.94
C ILE A 108 -2.28 -0.25 -3.45
N GLY A 109 -2.76 -1.42 -3.90
CA GLY A 109 -3.12 -1.64 -5.30
C GLY A 109 -4.16 -0.64 -5.81
N ASN A 110 -5.22 -0.41 -5.04
CA ASN A 110 -6.24 0.57 -5.43
C ASN A 110 -5.71 2.02 -5.46
N ILE A 111 -4.82 2.38 -4.53
CA ILE A 111 -4.16 3.69 -4.52
C ILE A 111 -3.27 3.86 -5.76
N VAL A 112 -2.43 2.86 -6.06
CA VAL A 112 -1.53 2.87 -7.23
C VAL A 112 -2.31 3.01 -8.53
N GLN A 113 -3.41 2.28 -8.68
CA GLN A 113 -4.24 2.29 -9.87
C GLN A 113 -5.22 3.47 -9.94
N GLY A 114 -5.30 4.28 -8.89
CA GLY A 114 -6.13 5.49 -8.82
C GLY A 114 -7.63 5.24 -8.61
N ASN A 115 -8.02 4.05 -8.18
CA ASN A 115 -9.42 3.67 -7.92
C ASN A 115 -9.73 3.41 -6.43
N ASP A 116 -8.85 3.86 -5.52
CA ASP A 116 -9.14 3.90 -4.08
C ASP A 116 -10.27 4.90 -3.77
N MET A 117 -11.19 4.50 -2.89
CA MET A 117 -12.40 5.26 -2.59
C MET A 117 -12.17 6.47 -1.66
N ILE A 118 -10.95 6.69 -1.16
CA ILE A 118 -10.66 7.83 -0.28
C ILE A 118 -10.22 9.05 -1.10
N ASP A 119 -10.77 10.21 -0.76
CA ASP A 119 -10.36 11.52 -1.24
C ASP A 119 -9.21 12.07 -0.41
N THR A 120 -7.98 11.72 -0.80
CA THR A 120 -6.75 12.22 -0.17
C THR A 120 -5.72 12.53 -1.25
N PRO A 121 -4.77 13.45 -1.00
CA PRO A 121 -3.71 13.76 -1.96
C PRO A 121 -2.97 12.51 -2.47
N THR A 122 -2.64 11.57 -1.58
CA THR A 122 -2.03 10.29 -1.97
C THR A 122 -2.92 9.51 -2.93
N SER A 123 -4.18 9.25 -2.56
CA SER A 123 -5.11 8.49 -3.42
C SER A 123 -5.38 9.18 -4.76
N ASN A 124 -5.38 10.52 -4.78
CA ASN A 124 -5.70 11.31 -5.96
C ASN A 124 -4.49 11.44 -6.92
N LYS A 125 -3.26 11.42 -6.41
CA LYS A 125 -2.05 11.75 -7.20
C LYS A 125 -1.13 10.57 -7.49
N THR A 126 -1.20 9.47 -6.73
CA THR A 126 -0.26 8.33 -6.89
C THR A 126 -0.24 7.80 -8.32
N LYS A 127 -1.42 7.59 -8.93
CA LYS A 127 -1.53 7.11 -10.32
C LYS A 127 -0.81 8.05 -11.29
N THR A 128 -1.13 9.34 -11.25
CA THR A 128 -0.53 10.35 -12.14
C THR A 128 0.99 10.42 -11.98
N TYR A 129 1.47 10.36 -10.74
CA TYR A 129 2.90 10.36 -10.45
C TYR A 129 3.61 9.12 -10.93
N LEU A 130 2.98 7.95 -10.78
CA LEU A 130 3.52 6.72 -11.34
C LEU A 130 3.59 6.84 -12.86
N GLU A 131 2.51 7.22 -13.53
CA GLU A 131 2.45 7.33 -15.00
C GLU A 131 3.45 8.36 -15.56
N GLU A 132 3.71 9.46 -14.85
CA GLU A 132 4.79 10.41 -15.21
C GLU A 132 6.18 9.76 -15.11
N VAL A 133 6.43 8.97 -14.06
CA VAL A 133 7.69 8.23 -13.89
C VAL A 133 7.84 7.19 -15.00
N LEU A 134 6.78 6.44 -15.30
CA LEU A 134 6.76 5.45 -16.38
C LEU A 134 7.10 6.09 -17.71
N GLY A 135 6.40 7.14 -18.13
CA GLY A 135 6.64 7.80 -19.41
C GLY A 135 8.06 8.39 -19.56
N LYS A 136 8.73 8.71 -18.44
CA LYS A 136 10.09 9.26 -18.46
C LYS A 136 11.18 8.18 -18.48
N GLN A 137 11.01 7.14 -17.68
CA GLN A 137 12.06 6.17 -17.37
C GLN A 137 11.95 4.89 -18.17
N TYR A 138 10.73 4.51 -18.56
CA TYR A 138 10.43 3.25 -19.23
C TYR A 138 10.23 3.48 -20.72
N LYS A 139 11.23 3.12 -21.53
CA LYS A 139 11.26 3.38 -22.97
C LYS A 139 11.18 2.13 -23.83
N ASN A 140 11.26 0.94 -23.24
CA ASN A 140 11.20 -0.31 -23.98
C ASN A 140 9.75 -0.69 -24.31
N VAL A 141 9.58 -1.51 -25.35
CA VAL A 141 8.25 -1.92 -25.84
C VAL A 141 7.45 -2.67 -24.78
N ASN A 142 8.13 -3.50 -23.97
CA ASN A 142 7.50 -4.36 -22.96
C ASN A 142 7.30 -3.65 -21.61
N ASP A 143 7.77 -2.41 -21.49
CA ASP A 143 7.64 -1.68 -20.25
C ASP A 143 6.17 -1.27 -19.97
N PRO A 144 5.78 -1.18 -18.69
CA PRO A 144 4.43 -0.74 -18.34
C PRO A 144 4.25 0.74 -18.69
N LYS A 145 3.21 1.05 -19.45
CA LYS A 145 2.88 2.43 -19.89
C LYS A 145 1.83 3.12 -19.02
N ASP A 146 1.17 2.36 -18.15
CA ASP A 146 0.10 2.83 -17.28
C ASP A 146 0.18 2.15 -15.91
N ALA A 147 -0.46 2.75 -14.91
CA ALA A 147 -0.41 2.25 -13.53
C ALA A 147 -1.03 0.85 -13.34
N LYS A 148 -2.01 0.47 -14.18
CA LYS A 148 -2.66 -0.84 -14.11
C LYS A 148 -1.72 -1.93 -14.61
N THR A 149 -1.08 -1.72 -15.75
CA THR A 149 -0.06 -2.61 -16.31
C THR A 149 1.14 -2.72 -15.35
N TRP A 150 1.60 -1.59 -14.80
CA TRP A 150 2.67 -1.60 -13.79
C TRP A 150 2.30 -2.43 -12.56
N TRP A 151 1.08 -2.25 -12.03
CA TRP A 151 0.62 -3.03 -10.88
C TRP A 151 0.58 -4.52 -11.19
N ILE A 152 0.05 -4.94 -12.34
CA ILE A 152 0.01 -6.37 -12.73
C ILE A 152 1.42 -6.96 -12.73
N GLN A 153 2.38 -6.24 -13.30
CA GLN A 153 3.77 -6.68 -13.40
C GLN A 153 4.49 -6.64 -12.04
N ASN A 154 4.18 -5.69 -11.15
CA ASN A 154 4.98 -5.43 -9.93
C ASN A 154 4.29 -5.77 -8.61
N LYS A 155 3.01 -6.16 -8.59
CA LYS A 155 2.28 -6.49 -7.35
C LYS A 155 2.95 -7.58 -6.52
N HIS A 156 3.64 -8.53 -7.17
CA HIS A 156 4.43 -9.54 -6.47
C HIS A 156 5.58 -8.91 -5.66
N ARG A 157 6.29 -7.92 -6.22
CA ARG A 157 7.36 -7.18 -5.51
C ARG A 157 6.81 -6.33 -4.36
N VAL A 158 5.61 -5.77 -4.52
CA VAL A 158 4.92 -5.06 -3.43
C VAL A 158 4.62 -6.01 -2.27
N TRP A 159 4.10 -7.21 -2.56
CA TRP A 159 3.87 -8.23 -1.54
C TRP A 159 5.17 -8.73 -0.92
N ASP A 160 6.21 -8.93 -1.72
CA ASP A 160 7.52 -9.30 -1.21
C ASP A 160 8.05 -8.25 -0.24
N ALA A 161 7.87 -6.96 -0.53
CA ALA A 161 8.27 -5.90 0.40
C ALA A 161 7.49 -5.96 1.71
N MET A 162 6.18 -6.27 1.65
CA MET A 162 5.38 -6.53 2.86
C MET A 162 5.90 -7.74 3.64
N MET A 163 6.31 -8.82 2.96
CA MET A 163 6.92 -9.99 3.59
C MET A 163 8.28 -9.66 4.23
N CYS A 164 9.11 -8.82 3.61
CA CYS A 164 10.33 -8.33 4.25
C CYS A 164 10.04 -7.59 5.57
N GLY A 165 9.02 -6.72 5.58
CA GLY A 165 8.57 -6.04 6.79
C GLY A 165 8.05 -6.99 7.87
N TYR A 166 7.29 -8.01 7.46
CA TYR A 166 6.84 -9.10 8.34
C TYR A 166 8.02 -9.84 8.98
N GLN A 167 8.97 -10.29 8.18
CA GLN A 167 10.11 -11.09 8.65
C GLN A 167 10.99 -10.28 9.60
N TYR A 168 11.20 -9.00 9.31
CA TYR A 168 11.98 -8.10 10.17
C TYR A 168 11.36 -7.99 11.56
N GLU A 169 10.05 -7.78 11.64
CA GLU A 169 9.37 -7.55 12.92
C GLU A 169 9.10 -8.83 13.70
N LYS A 170 8.63 -9.90 13.01
CA LYS A 170 8.37 -11.20 13.64
C LYS A 170 9.63 -11.99 13.95
N LYS A 171 10.75 -11.68 13.31
CA LYS A 171 11.97 -12.51 13.30
C LYS A 171 11.69 -13.96 12.89
N ASP A 172 10.76 -14.13 11.95
CA ASP A 172 10.29 -15.41 11.42
C ASP A 172 10.55 -15.47 9.90
N ASN A 173 10.80 -16.67 9.38
CA ASN A 173 11.03 -16.94 7.96
C ASN A 173 9.85 -17.66 7.28
N LYS A 174 8.69 -17.74 7.94
CA LYS A 174 7.45 -18.25 7.33
C LYS A 174 6.70 -17.13 6.61
N CYS A 175 6.72 -17.16 5.28
CA CYS A 175 5.93 -16.26 4.45
C CYS A 175 4.65 -16.94 3.94
N THR A 176 3.67 -16.12 3.60
CA THR A 176 2.42 -16.57 2.99
C THR A 176 2.13 -15.78 1.72
N GLY A 177 1.20 -16.27 0.90
CA GLY A 177 0.69 -15.55 -0.25
C GLY A 177 -0.47 -14.61 0.13
N TYR A 178 -0.78 -13.67 -0.78
CA TYR A 178 -1.92 -12.77 -0.62
C TYR A 178 -3.25 -13.38 -1.12
N GLY A 179 -3.22 -14.55 -1.76
CA GLY A 179 -4.40 -15.20 -2.34
C GLY A 179 -5.02 -14.33 -3.44
N ASN A 180 -6.35 -14.24 -3.48
CA ASN A 180 -7.10 -13.41 -4.42
C ASN A 180 -7.61 -12.10 -3.79
N ILE A 181 -7.02 -11.64 -2.67
CA ILE A 181 -7.56 -10.50 -1.92
C ILE A 181 -7.66 -9.23 -2.77
N TYR A 182 -6.73 -9.05 -3.71
CA TYR A 182 -6.71 -7.90 -4.61
C TYR A 182 -7.86 -7.91 -5.62
N ASP A 183 -8.34 -9.08 -6.03
CA ASP A 183 -9.40 -9.22 -7.05
C ASP A 183 -10.79 -8.93 -6.47
N ILE A 184 -10.92 -8.89 -5.13
CA ILE A 184 -12.17 -8.55 -4.45
C ILE A 184 -12.37 -7.03 -4.48
N PRO A 185 -13.56 -6.51 -4.87
CA PRO A 185 -13.85 -5.07 -4.84
C PRO A 185 -13.58 -4.41 -3.49
N GLN A 186 -13.01 -3.20 -3.49
CA GLN A 186 -12.53 -2.55 -2.26
C GLN A 186 -13.61 -2.40 -1.18
N TYR A 187 -14.83 -2.00 -1.55
CA TYR A 187 -15.91 -1.85 -0.59
C TYR A 187 -16.30 -3.18 0.08
N LEU A 188 -16.26 -4.30 -0.65
CA LEU A 188 -16.49 -5.63 -0.09
C LEU A 188 -15.37 -6.06 0.86
N ARG A 189 -14.12 -5.68 0.57
CA ARG A 189 -12.99 -5.97 1.48
C ARG A 189 -13.07 -5.14 2.75
N TRP A 190 -13.59 -3.92 2.67
CA TRP A 190 -13.83 -3.09 3.85
C TRP A 190 -15.07 -3.55 4.62
N PHE A 191 -16.01 -4.25 3.99
CA PHE A 191 -17.17 -4.79 4.70
C PHE A 191 -16.88 -6.10 5.48
N ARG A 192 -15.83 -6.83 5.12
CA ARG A 192 -15.43 -8.12 5.71
C ARG A 192 -14.56 -7.99 6.96
#